data_AF-A0A955B4Z4-F1
#
_entry.id   AF-A0A955B4Z4-F1
#
_cell.length_a   1.000
_cell.length_b   1.000
_cell.length_c   1.000
_cell.angle_alpha   90.00
_cell.angle_beta   90.00
_cell.angle_gamma   90.00
#
_symmetry.space_group_name_H-M   'P 1'
#
loop_
_entity.id
_entity.type
_entity.pdbx_description
1 polymer ?
#
loop_
_entity_poly.entity_id
_entity_poly.type
_entity_poly.pdbx_seq_one_letter_code
_entity_poly.pdbx_strand_id
1 'polypeptide(L)'
;MNSKLLLVAIVVFPPSFALADLSPEETSILQSAQAALKEAGSLYKRSRFEESGKKITALIQQLNDLAQSQDAEMRAAMRDAHTKAQRASRLLGEQGVTLPPLRPLEQPSDEADTEASQDLPKNLRDSISDAKAAVKTAGVHYNRKRYAESGKDISRAITAVNRVVRSKNSLAIDEVRKAHGHVTKARALLADHGVNAPAVAEIQGSEKSSARPKPSDSISFTKSVAPLLVRNCAGCHIRQNRGEYSLASFSEMFTSGESGEDAIKPGAASDSYLIQLVESGEMPPRRQLSADEVELLTAWVDAGAKYDGEDEDDTLLSLAPDAEPPRGGRQGGGPQQGPPDLRNRRPRRG
;
A
#
# COMPACT_ATOMS: atom_id res chain seq x y z
N MET A 1 -2.69 -50.56 -23.83
CA MET A 1 -2.49 -49.42 -24.75
C MET A 1 -3.47 -48.31 -24.39
N ASN A 2 -2.96 -47.08 -24.41
CA ASN A 2 -3.65 -45.79 -24.45
C ASN A 2 -4.05 -45.13 -23.11
N SER A 3 -3.03 -44.55 -22.47
CA SER A 3 -3.18 -43.30 -21.70
C SER A 3 -3.64 -42.18 -22.65
N LYS A 4 -4.71 -41.46 -22.29
CA LYS A 4 -5.05 -40.17 -22.89
C LYS A 4 -4.97 -39.08 -21.82
N LEU A 5 -4.09 -38.13 -22.09
CA LEU A 5 -3.95 -36.81 -21.48
C LEU A 5 -5.31 -36.11 -21.27
N LEU A 6 -5.42 -35.33 -20.21
CA LEU A 6 -6.12 -34.04 -20.28
C LEU A 6 -5.34 -32.98 -19.50
N LEU A 7 -4.93 -31.94 -20.24
CA LEU A 7 -4.29 -30.72 -19.78
C LEU A 7 -5.18 -29.97 -18.78
N VAL A 8 -4.60 -29.58 -17.64
CA VAL A 8 -5.17 -28.55 -16.75
C VAL A 8 -4.52 -27.23 -17.13
N ALA A 9 -5.31 -26.34 -17.73
CA ALA A 9 -4.92 -24.97 -18.00
C ALA A 9 -4.89 -24.18 -16.68
N ILE A 10 -3.69 -23.75 -16.27
CA ILE A 10 -3.46 -22.85 -15.14
C ILE A 10 -3.81 -21.44 -15.63
N VAL A 11 -4.92 -20.88 -15.15
CA VAL A 11 -5.25 -19.46 -15.36
C VAL A 11 -4.51 -18.66 -14.29
N VAL A 12 -3.38 -18.06 -14.69
CA VAL A 12 -2.60 -17.11 -13.88
C VAL A 12 -3.19 -15.71 -14.09
N PHE A 13 -3.50 -15.00 -13.00
CA PHE A 13 -3.83 -13.56 -13.05
C PHE A 13 -2.66 -12.74 -12.48
N PRO A 14 -2.20 -11.67 -13.15
CA PRO A 14 -1.04 -10.87 -12.73
C PRO A 14 -1.41 -9.73 -11.75
N PRO A 15 -0.43 -9.19 -10.97
CA PRO A 15 -0.56 -8.01 -10.12
C PRO A 15 -0.41 -6.69 -10.94
N SER A 16 -0.84 -5.57 -10.36
CA SER A 16 -0.97 -4.25 -11.00
C SER A 16 0.29 -3.37 -10.98
N PHE A 17 1.39 -3.88 -11.51
CA PHE A 17 2.03 -3.31 -12.70
C PHE A 17 1.99 -4.49 -13.64
N ALA A 18 1.39 -4.39 -14.82
CA ALA A 18 1.04 -5.57 -15.58
C ALA A 18 2.26 -6.51 -15.73
N LEU A 19 2.35 -7.56 -14.91
CA LEU A 19 3.17 -8.75 -15.22
C LEU A 19 2.64 -9.44 -16.50
N ALA A 20 1.67 -8.82 -17.20
CA ALA A 20 1.16 -9.26 -18.49
C ALA A 20 2.19 -9.06 -19.61
N ASP A 21 3.09 -8.07 -19.49
CA ASP A 21 4.16 -7.84 -20.47
C ASP A 21 5.50 -8.49 -20.07
N LEU A 22 5.69 -8.79 -18.78
CA LEU A 22 6.87 -9.52 -18.33
C LEU A 22 6.75 -11.01 -18.65
N SER A 23 7.83 -11.58 -19.17
CA SER A 23 7.91 -12.99 -19.47
C SER A 23 7.82 -13.86 -18.20
N PRO A 24 7.46 -15.15 -18.32
CA PRO A 24 7.43 -16.07 -17.18
C PRO A 24 8.76 -16.19 -16.44
N GLU A 25 9.88 -16.07 -17.17
CA GLU A 25 11.23 -16.08 -16.61
C GLU A 25 11.46 -14.86 -15.71
N GLU A 26 11.11 -13.68 -16.22
CA GLU A 26 11.21 -12.40 -15.52
C GLU A 26 10.35 -12.34 -14.26
N THR A 27 9.12 -12.86 -14.35
CA THR A 27 8.23 -13.01 -13.20
C THR A 27 8.83 -13.93 -12.13
N SER A 28 9.41 -15.05 -12.54
CA SER A 28 10.07 -15.99 -11.63
C SER A 28 11.26 -15.36 -10.91
N ILE A 29 12.04 -14.54 -11.61
CA ILE A 29 13.18 -13.80 -11.06
C ILE A 29 12.72 -12.81 -9.98
N LEU A 30 11.66 -12.04 -10.23
CA LEU A 30 11.13 -11.09 -9.23
C LEU A 30 10.59 -11.80 -7.98
N GLN A 31 9.87 -12.91 -8.17
CA GLN A 31 9.38 -13.73 -7.05
C GLN A 31 10.53 -14.31 -6.22
N SER A 32 11.59 -14.79 -6.90
CA SER A 32 12.81 -15.28 -6.24
C SER A 32 13.48 -14.17 -5.43
N ALA A 33 13.57 -12.97 -5.99
CA ALA A 33 14.14 -11.82 -5.30
C ALA A 33 13.35 -11.43 -4.05
N GLN A 34 12.02 -11.41 -4.14
CA GLN A 34 11.13 -11.15 -3.00
C GLN A 34 11.27 -12.23 -1.91
N ALA A 35 11.35 -13.51 -2.30
CA ALA A 35 11.56 -14.61 -1.37
C ALA A 35 12.92 -14.51 -0.66
N ALA A 36 13.98 -14.17 -1.38
CA ALA A 36 15.31 -13.96 -0.80
C ALA A 36 15.33 -12.82 0.21
N LEU A 37 14.67 -11.70 -0.08
CA LEU A 37 14.52 -10.58 0.86
C LEU A 37 13.77 -10.97 2.13
N LYS A 38 12.66 -11.70 1.99
CA LYS A 38 11.85 -12.20 3.11
C LYS A 38 12.68 -13.13 4.01
N GLU A 39 13.37 -14.09 3.42
CA GLU A 39 14.19 -15.05 4.16
C GLU A 39 15.37 -14.35 4.86
N ALA A 40 16.06 -13.44 4.16
CA ALA A 40 17.13 -12.64 4.75
C ALA A 40 16.63 -11.82 5.95
N GLY A 41 15.49 -11.14 5.82
CA GLY A 41 14.89 -10.39 6.93
C GLY A 41 14.57 -11.26 8.14
N SER A 42 14.03 -12.47 7.91
CA SER A 42 13.76 -13.45 8.97
C SER A 42 15.04 -13.91 9.68
N LEU A 43 16.11 -14.18 8.92
CA LEU A 43 17.42 -14.54 9.47
C LEU A 43 18.03 -13.39 10.28
N TYR A 44 17.94 -12.16 9.76
CA TYR A 44 18.41 -10.96 10.45
C TYR A 44 17.71 -10.77 11.80
N LYS A 45 16.37 -10.88 11.85
CA LYS A 45 15.59 -10.78 13.10
C LYS A 45 15.98 -11.83 14.14
N ARG A 46 16.51 -12.97 13.71
CA ARG A 46 17.01 -14.06 14.58
C ARG A 46 18.51 -13.92 14.89
N SER A 47 19.11 -12.76 14.62
CA SER A 47 20.53 -12.48 14.77
C SER A 47 21.46 -13.40 13.97
N ARG A 48 20.94 -14.08 12.94
CA ARG A 48 21.71 -14.94 12.03
C ARG A 48 22.27 -14.11 10.88
N PHE A 49 23.09 -13.12 11.22
CA PHE A 49 23.53 -12.07 10.28
C PHE A 49 24.34 -12.63 9.10
N GLU A 50 25.24 -13.58 9.33
CA GLU A 50 26.01 -14.24 8.27
C GLU A 50 25.13 -14.96 7.24
N GLU A 51 24.08 -15.64 7.72
CA GLU A 51 23.17 -16.37 6.85
C GLU A 51 22.23 -15.43 6.09
N SER A 52 21.75 -14.38 6.76
CA SER A 52 21.06 -13.26 6.11
C SER A 52 21.95 -12.64 5.03
N GLY A 53 23.23 -12.45 5.33
CA GLY A 53 24.24 -11.94 4.41
C GLY A 53 24.37 -12.78 3.15
N LYS A 54 24.45 -14.11 3.30
CA LYS A 54 24.49 -15.04 2.15
C LYS A 54 23.27 -14.90 1.23
N LYS A 55 22.07 -14.73 1.80
CA LYS A 55 20.83 -14.53 1.03
C LYS A 55 20.84 -13.21 0.25
N ILE A 56 21.24 -12.11 0.91
CA ILE A 56 21.34 -10.81 0.25
C ILE A 56 22.46 -10.80 -0.79
N THR A 57 23.60 -11.47 -0.55
CA THR A 57 24.68 -11.64 -1.54
C THR A 57 24.18 -12.33 -2.80
N ALA A 58 23.41 -13.42 -2.67
CA ALA A 58 22.83 -14.11 -3.82
C ALA A 58 21.86 -13.21 -4.60
N LEU A 59 21.03 -12.45 -3.89
CA LEU A 59 20.14 -11.46 -4.50
C LEU A 59 20.91 -10.34 -5.22
N ILE A 60 21.95 -9.80 -4.61
CA ILE A 60 22.79 -8.75 -5.23
C ILE A 60 23.40 -9.26 -6.52
N GLN A 61 23.86 -10.51 -6.56
CA GLN A 61 24.38 -11.11 -7.78
C GLN A 61 23.31 -11.16 -8.88
N GLN A 62 22.11 -11.65 -8.57
CA GLN A 62 20.99 -11.67 -9.52
C GLN A 62 20.64 -10.27 -10.03
N LEU A 63 20.55 -9.29 -9.14
CA LEU A 63 20.26 -7.90 -9.50
C LEU A 63 21.36 -7.26 -10.35
N ASN A 64 22.63 -7.60 -10.10
CA ASN A 64 23.77 -7.10 -10.88
C ASN A 64 23.84 -7.71 -12.29
N ASP A 65 23.48 -8.98 -12.42
CA ASP A 65 23.38 -9.66 -13.71
C ASP A 65 22.22 -9.09 -14.52
N LEU A 66 21.07 -8.86 -13.87
CA LEU A 66 19.90 -8.23 -14.50
C LEU A 66 20.10 -6.76 -14.83
N ALA A 67 20.90 -6.03 -14.04
CA ALA A 67 21.27 -4.65 -14.36
C ALA A 67 22.08 -4.53 -15.66
N GLN A 68 22.55 -5.63 -16.25
CA GLN A 68 23.18 -5.66 -17.58
C GLN A 68 22.16 -5.84 -18.71
N SER A 69 20.89 -6.15 -18.40
CA SER A 69 19.85 -6.26 -19.41
C SER A 69 19.42 -4.87 -19.90
N GLN A 70 19.09 -4.77 -21.19
CA GLN A 70 18.60 -3.51 -21.78
C GLN A 70 17.10 -3.30 -21.55
N ASP A 71 16.44 -4.22 -20.83
CA ASP A 71 15.01 -4.19 -20.63
C ASP A 71 14.61 -3.11 -19.60
N ALA A 72 13.90 -2.08 -20.07
CA ALA A 72 13.45 -0.97 -19.25
C ALA A 72 12.33 -1.36 -18.28
N GLU A 73 11.47 -2.30 -18.67
CA GLU A 73 10.34 -2.75 -17.86
C GLU A 73 10.83 -3.64 -16.72
N MET A 74 11.74 -4.57 -17.01
CA MET A 74 12.40 -5.37 -15.98
C MET A 74 13.16 -4.48 -14.98
N ARG A 75 13.94 -3.49 -15.45
CA ARG A 75 14.60 -2.52 -14.56
C ARG A 75 13.60 -1.76 -13.68
N ALA A 76 12.46 -1.37 -14.24
CA ALA A 76 11.41 -0.70 -13.49
C ALA A 76 10.80 -1.60 -12.40
N ALA A 77 10.51 -2.86 -12.75
CA ALA A 77 9.95 -3.84 -11.84
C ALA A 77 10.90 -4.22 -10.70
N MET A 78 12.22 -4.17 -10.93
CA MET A 78 13.24 -4.49 -9.92
C MET A 78 13.56 -3.34 -8.95
N ARG A 79 13.08 -2.11 -9.17
CA ARG A 79 13.47 -0.94 -8.34
C ARG A 79 13.23 -1.14 -6.84
N ASP A 80 12.12 -1.79 -6.50
CA ASP A 80 11.78 -2.09 -5.10
C ASP A 80 12.76 -3.10 -4.49
N ALA A 81 13.03 -4.21 -5.20
CA ALA A 81 14.00 -5.21 -4.76
C ALA A 81 15.41 -4.61 -4.60
N HIS A 82 15.81 -3.72 -5.51
CA HIS A 82 17.08 -2.99 -5.46
C HIS A 82 17.17 -2.08 -4.24
N THR A 83 16.14 -1.27 -3.99
CA THR A 83 16.07 -0.38 -2.82
C THR A 83 16.14 -1.17 -1.51
N LYS A 84 15.44 -2.30 -1.45
CA LYS A 84 15.44 -3.19 -0.27
C LYS A 84 16.80 -3.85 -0.06
N ALA A 85 17.46 -4.32 -1.13
CA ALA A 85 18.80 -4.87 -1.06
C ALA A 85 19.86 -3.84 -0.60
N GLN A 86 19.77 -2.58 -1.05
CA GLN A 86 20.64 -1.50 -0.56
C GLN A 86 20.49 -1.27 0.95
N ARG A 87 19.24 -1.22 1.45
CA ARG A 87 18.96 -1.06 2.88
C ARG A 87 19.49 -2.25 3.68
N ALA A 88 19.22 -3.47 3.23
CA ALA A 88 19.69 -4.69 3.87
C ALA A 88 21.23 -4.73 3.95
N SER A 89 21.91 -4.30 2.88
CA SER A 89 23.38 -4.24 2.86
C SER A 89 23.95 -3.31 3.91
N ARG A 90 23.34 -2.13 4.10
CA ARG A 90 23.74 -1.20 5.16
C ARG A 90 23.53 -1.80 6.55
N LEU A 91 22.36 -2.39 6.79
CA LEU A 91 22.01 -3.00 8.09
C LEU A 91 22.91 -4.18 8.45
N LEU A 92 23.33 -4.97 7.46
CA LEU A 92 24.25 -6.08 7.64
C LEU A 92 25.69 -5.60 7.86
N GLY A 93 26.10 -4.53 7.17
CA GLY A 93 27.38 -3.88 7.41
C GLY A 93 27.53 -3.33 8.84
N GLU A 94 26.45 -2.80 9.43
CA GLU A 94 26.41 -2.38 10.84
C GLU A 94 26.67 -3.55 11.81
N GLN A 95 26.36 -4.78 11.39
CA GLN A 95 26.62 -6.03 12.15
C GLN A 95 27.95 -6.69 11.76
N GLY A 96 28.79 -6.03 10.94
CA GLY A 96 30.10 -6.54 10.51
C GLY A 96 30.07 -7.48 9.31
N VAL A 97 28.90 -7.71 8.70
CA VAL A 97 28.77 -8.58 7.52
C VAL A 97 29.06 -7.77 6.25
N THR A 98 30.10 -8.16 5.52
CA THR A 98 30.50 -7.50 4.28
C THR A 98 29.82 -8.16 3.08
N LEU A 99 29.16 -7.36 2.25
CA LEU A 99 28.43 -7.82 1.06
C LEU A 99 29.06 -7.25 -0.23
N PRO A 100 28.87 -7.91 -1.39
CA PRO A 100 29.34 -7.38 -2.67
C PRO A 100 28.65 -6.04 -3.02
N PRO A 101 29.27 -5.22 -3.88
CA PRO A 101 28.67 -3.98 -4.32
C PRO A 101 27.44 -4.24 -5.20
N LEU A 102 26.36 -3.50 -4.94
CA LEU A 102 25.16 -3.50 -5.77
C LEU A 102 25.27 -2.38 -6.82
N ARG A 103 25.30 -2.75 -8.09
CA ARG A 103 25.37 -1.82 -9.23
C ARG A 103 24.10 -0.96 -9.28
N PRO A 104 24.19 0.36 -9.47
CA PRO A 104 23.01 1.20 -9.68
C PRO A 104 22.20 0.72 -10.88
N LEU A 105 20.86 0.75 -10.78
CA LEU A 105 20.01 0.62 -11.96
C LEU A 105 20.20 1.90 -12.79
N GLU A 106 20.73 1.78 -14.01
CA GLU A 106 20.68 2.90 -14.96
C GLU A 106 19.21 3.26 -15.15
N GLN A 107 18.86 4.53 -14.89
CA GLN A 107 17.50 5.00 -15.06
C GLN A 107 17.19 5.06 -16.57
N PRO A 108 15.92 4.87 -17.01
CA PRO A 108 15.51 5.50 -18.26
C PRO A 108 15.94 6.96 -18.16
N SER A 109 16.53 7.52 -19.21
CA SER A 109 16.83 8.96 -19.26
C SER A 109 15.62 9.72 -18.72
N ASP A 110 15.85 10.76 -17.91
CA ASP A 110 14.84 11.61 -17.28
C ASP A 110 13.79 12.18 -18.27
N GLU A 111 13.89 11.89 -19.57
CA GLU A 111 13.11 12.39 -20.69
C GLU A 111 11.59 12.12 -20.56
N ALA A 112 11.15 10.97 -20.02
CA ALA A 112 9.72 10.67 -19.92
C ALA A 112 8.98 11.48 -18.82
N ASP A 113 9.63 11.72 -17.68
CA ASP A 113 9.09 12.64 -16.65
C ASP A 113 9.23 14.12 -17.08
N THR A 114 10.07 14.38 -18.10
CA THR A 114 10.31 15.72 -18.64
C THR A 114 9.20 16.14 -19.62
N GLU A 115 8.61 15.24 -20.41
CA GLU A 115 7.61 15.62 -21.43
C GLU A 115 6.33 16.23 -20.83
N ALA A 116 5.72 15.64 -19.80
CA ALA A 116 4.53 16.21 -19.15
C ALA A 116 4.83 17.51 -18.39
N SER A 117 6.06 17.68 -17.90
CA SER A 117 6.49 18.89 -17.20
C SER A 117 6.86 20.02 -18.16
N GLN A 118 7.27 19.73 -19.41
CA GLN A 118 7.71 20.75 -20.38
C GLN A 118 6.59 21.72 -20.77
N ASP A 119 5.35 21.25 -20.81
CA ASP A 119 4.16 22.05 -21.14
C ASP A 119 3.74 23.01 -20.02
N LEU A 120 4.31 22.88 -18.82
CA LEU A 120 4.01 23.79 -17.72
C LEU A 120 4.79 25.11 -17.84
N PRO A 121 4.11 26.25 -17.65
CA PRO A 121 4.76 27.54 -17.48
C PRO A 121 5.92 27.45 -16.47
N LYS A 122 7.09 28.00 -16.82
CA LYS A 122 8.31 27.89 -16.00
C LYS A 122 8.08 28.28 -14.54
N ASN A 123 7.30 29.33 -14.28
CA ASN A 123 6.96 29.77 -12.93
C ASN A 123 6.19 28.72 -12.12
N LEU A 124 5.32 27.91 -12.76
CA LEU A 124 4.61 26.83 -12.10
C LEU A 124 5.53 25.63 -11.84
N ARG A 125 6.38 25.26 -12.80
CA ARG A 125 7.42 24.24 -12.59
C ARG A 125 8.34 24.59 -11.43
N ASP A 126 8.85 25.82 -11.42
CA ASP A 126 9.73 26.31 -10.35
C ASP A 126 9.00 26.23 -8.99
N SER A 127 7.70 26.53 -8.95
CA SER A 127 6.91 26.46 -7.72
C SER A 127 6.62 25.02 -7.28
N ILE A 128 6.38 24.10 -8.21
CA ILE A 128 6.23 22.67 -7.89
C ILE A 128 7.54 22.11 -7.33
N SER A 129 8.67 22.42 -7.98
CA SER A 129 10.01 22.02 -7.54
C SER A 129 10.33 22.59 -6.15
N ASP A 130 10.06 23.89 -5.94
CA ASP A 130 10.26 24.55 -4.65
C ASP A 130 9.42 23.93 -3.54
N ALA A 131 8.14 23.62 -3.81
CA ALA A 131 7.26 22.93 -2.86
C ALA A 131 7.81 21.55 -2.47
N LYS A 132 8.17 20.72 -3.47
CA LYS A 132 8.73 19.37 -3.25
C LYS A 132 10.03 19.43 -2.43
N ALA A 133 10.93 20.36 -2.77
CA ALA A 133 12.21 20.54 -2.07
C ALA A 133 12.02 21.04 -0.63
N ALA A 134 11.16 22.03 -0.42
CA ALA A 134 10.90 22.61 0.89
C ALA A 134 10.25 21.59 1.85
N VAL A 135 9.30 20.77 1.37
CA VAL A 135 8.73 19.66 2.17
C VAL A 135 9.81 18.66 2.60
N LYS A 136 10.71 18.29 1.70
CA LYS A 136 11.81 17.37 2.00
C LYS A 136 12.74 17.94 3.08
N THR A 137 13.15 19.19 2.94
CA THR A 137 13.99 19.87 3.94
C THR A 137 13.28 20.01 5.28
N ALA A 138 11.99 20.36 5.27
CA ALA A 138 11.18 20.47 6.48
C ALA A 138 11.14 19.16 7.27
N GLY A 139 11.01 18.01 6.59
CA GLY A 139 11.04 16.69 7.22
C GLY A 139 12.39 16.38 7.88
N VAL A 140 13.50 16.75 7.25
CA VAL A 140 14.84 16.61 7.84
C VAL A 140 14.98 17.45 9.10
N HIS A 141 14.50 18.69 9.09
CA HIS A 141 14.51 19.55 10.28
C HIS A 141 13.59 19.02 11.38
N TYR A 142 12.40 18.55 11.03
CA TYR A 142 11.45 17.97 11.98
C TYR A 142 12.04 16.75 12.70
N ASN A 143 12.63 15.81 11.96
CA ASN A 143 13.26 14.62 12.53
C ASN A 143 14.45 14.92 13.45
N ARG A 144 15.08 16.09 13.26
CA ARG A 144 16.16 16.60 14.13
C ARG A 144 15.64 17.47 15.27
N LYS A 145 14.32 17.49 15.52
CA LYS A 145 13.64 18.33 16.53
C LYS A 145 13.86 19.84 16.35
N ARG A 146 14.20 20.27 15.13
CA ARG A 146 14.37 21.67 14.74
C ARG A 146 13.05 22.23 14.21
N TYR A 147 12.06 22.32 15.09
CA TYR A 147 10.67 22.63 14.71
C TYR A 147 10.50 24.04 14.15
N ALA A 148 11.24 25.03 14.66
CA ALA A 148 11.18 26.40 14.15
C ALA A 148 11.68 26.48 12.70
N GLU A 149 12.77 25.80 12.37
CA GLU A 149 13.30 25.74 11.00
C GLU A 149 12.40 24.91 10.10
N SER A 150 11.88 23.78 10.58
CA SER A 150 10.86 23.00 9.86
C SER A 150 9.63 23.86 9.52
N GLY A 151 9.17 24.70 10.45
CA GLY A 151 8.07 25.64 10.20
C GLY A 151 8.37 26.70 9.14
N LYS A 152 9.62 27.18 9.05
CA LYS A 152 10.04 28.10 7.97
C LYS A 152 9.98 27.40 6.61
N ASP A 153 10.46 26.16 6.54
CA ASP A 153 10.44 25.35 5.31
C ASP A 153 9.02 25.00 4.90
N ILE A 154 8.14 24.62 5.83
CA ILE A 154 6.72 24.40 5.55
C ILE A 154 6.05 25.68 5.08
N SER A 155 6.35 26.84 5.68
CA SER A 155 5.81 28.12 5.23
C SER A 155 6.20 28.47 3.78
N ARG A 156 7.45 28.15 3.40
CA ARG A 156 7.93 28.26 2.02
C ARG A 156 7.19 27.30 1.10
N ALA A 157 7.05 26.03 1.49
CA ALA A 157 6.32 25.03 0.73
C ALA A 157 4.85 25.45 0.50
N ILE A 158 4.18 25.95 1.53
CA ILE A 158 2.79 26.43 1.46
C ILE A 158 2.68 27.62 0.50
N THR A 159 3.64 28.54 0.51
CA THR A 159 3.65 29.67 -0.42
C THR A 159 3.72 29.19 -1.87
N ALA A 160 4.57 28.20 -2.15
CA ALA A 160 4.73 27.61 -3.46
C ALA A 160 3.49 26.82 -3.90
N VAL A 161 2.92 25.98 -3.01
CA VAL A 161 1.65 25.27 -3.23
C VAL A 161 0.52 26.25 -3.54
N ASN A 162 0.34 27.28 -2.72
CA ASN A 162 -0.72 28.26 -2.89
C ASN A 162 -0.62 28.99 -4.23
N ARG A 163 0.60 29.24 -4.73
CA ARG A 163 0.80 29.83 -6.06
C ARG A 163 0.31 28.88 -7.17
N VAL A 164 0.60 27.59 -7.05
CA VAL A 164 0.14 26.59 -8.01
C VAL A 164 -1.38 26.44 -7.96
N VAL A 165 -1.97 26.29 -6.77
CA VAL A 165 -3.44 26.17 -6.61
C VAL A 165 -4.17 27.39 -7.17
N ARG A 166 -3.66 28.60 -6.90
CA ARG A 166 -4.26 29.85 -7.42
C ARG A 166 -4.14 30.01 -8.93
N SER A 167 -3.21 29.31 -9.58
CA SER A 167 -3.08 29.33 -11.03
C SER A 167 -4.25 28.65 -11.75
N LYS A 168 -4.99 27.77 -11.05
CA LYS A 168 -6.06 26.93 -11.62
C LYS A 168 -5.62 26.05 -12.80
N ASN A 169 -4.31 25.88 -12.99
CA ASN A 169 -3.77 24.98 -14.01
C ASN A 169 -3.89 23.54 -13.49
N SER A 170 -4.72 22.72 -14.15
CA SER A 170 -5.04 21.36 -13.72
C SER A 170 -3.79 20.47 -13.62
N LEU A 171 -2.93 20.50 -14.64
CA LEU A 171 -1.70 19.71 -14.70
C LEU A 171 -0.74 20.08 -13.56
N ALA A 172 -0.57 21.39 -13.29
CA ALA A 172 0.26 21.84 -12.18
C ALA A 172 -0.34 21.46 -10.82
N ILE A 173 -1.67 21.50 -10.68
CA ILE A 173 -2.39 21.11 -9.47
C ILE A 173 -2.24 19.61 -9.20
N ASP A 174 -2.34 18.77 -10.23
CA ASP A 174 -2.09 17.32 -10.13
C ASP A 174 -0.66 17.04 -9.66
N GLU A 175 0.32 17.72 -10.25
CA GLU A 175 1.74 17.60 -9.90
C GLU A 175 2.09 18.05 -8.47
N VAL A 176 1.37 19.04 -7.94
CA VAL A 176 1.61 19.57 -6.59
C VAL A 176 0.77 18.86 -5.52
N ARG A 177 -0.18 17.99 -5.89
CA ARG A 177 -1.16 17.38 -4.97
C ARG A 177 -0.51 16.65 -3.80
N LYS A 178 0.54 15.87 -4.05
CA LYS A 178 1.26 15.16 -2.98
C LYS A 178 1.94 16.13 -2.00
N ALA A 179 2.57 17.18 -2.52
CA ALA A 179 3.17 18.22 -1.69
C ALA A 179 2.10 18.99 -0.89
N HIS A 180 0.92 19.26 -1.47
CA HIS A 180 -0.23 19.87 -0.80
C HIS A 180 -0.69 19.04 0.42
N GLY A 181 -0.82 17.72 0.27
CA GLY A 181 -1.12 16.82 1.39
C GLY A 181 -0.06 16.86 2.49
N HIS A 182 1.22 16.79 2.12
CA HIS A 182 2.33 16.85 3.07
C HIS A 182 2.37 18.17 3.86
N VAL A 183 2.17 19.33 3.23
CA VAL A 183 2.19 20.61 3.94
C VAL A 183 0.99 20.77 4.87
N THR A 184 -0.16 20.21 4.50
CA THR A 184 -1.37 20.22 5.34
C THR A 184 -1.14 19.42 6.62
N LYS A 185 -0.59 18.20 6.50
CA LYS A 185 -0.24 17.36 7.65
C LYS A 185 0.88 17.97 8.49
N ALA A 186 1.96 18.43 7.85
CA ALA A 186 3.10 19.01 8.56
C ALA A 186 2.72 20.25 9.37
N ARG A 187 1.78 21.07 8.87
CA ARG A 187 1.23 22.19 9.63
C ARG A 187 0.50 21.77 10.90
N ALA A 188 -0.25 20.68 10.88
CA ALA A 188 -0.89 20.13 12.08
C ALA A 188 0.17 19.64 13.08
N LEU A 189 1.13 18.84 12.63
CA LEU A 189 2.22 18.34 13.48
C LEU A 189 3.04 19.47 14.12
N LEU A 190 3.33 20.54 13.37
CA LEU A 190 4.08 21.67 13.89
C LEU A 190 3.29 22.50 14.92
N ALA A 191 1.97 22.55 14.79
CA ALA A 191 1.11 23.22 15.76
C ALA A 191 1.20 22.58 17.16
N ASP A 192 1.35 21.25 17.22
CA ASP A 192 1.56 20.51 18.48
C ASP A 192 2.88 20.90 19.18
N HIS A 193 3.85 21.39 18.41
CA HIS A 193 5.12 21.94 18.91
C HIS A 193 5.11 23.48 19.05
N GLY A 194 3.93 24.11 19.01
CA GLY A 194 3.76 25.56 19.14
C GLY A 194 4.21 26.38 17.91
N VAL A 195 4.47 25.73 16.78
CA VAL A 195 4.92 26.38 15.54
C VAL A 195 3.73 26.53 14.59
N ASN A 196 3.26 27.76 14.44
CA ASN A 196 2.16 28.07 13.52
C ASN A 196 2.67 28.33 12.10
N ALA A 197 2.14 27.56 11.13
CA ALA A 197 2.39 27.76 9.71
C ALA A 197 1.15 28.38 9.00
N PRO A 198 1.33 29.10 7.88
CA PRO A 198 0.25 29.77 7.16
C PRO A 198 -0.79 28.80 6.61
N ALA A 199 -1.98 29.30 6.24
CA ALA A 199 -3.02 28.48 5.64
C ALA A 199 -2.63 27.99 4.23
N VAL A 200 -2.97 26.73 3.95
CA VAL A 200 -2.84 26.11 2.62
C VAL A 200 -4.12 26.36 1.84
N ALA A 201 -4.01 26.78 0.59
CA ALA A 201 -5.14 26.97 -0.31
C ALA A 201 -5.79 25.62 -0.61
N GLU A 202 -7.10 25.54 -0.52
CA GLU A 202 -7.85 24.34 -0.85
C GLU A 202 -7.83 24.08 -2.36
N ILE A 203 -7.56 22.84 -2.75
CA ILE A 203 -7.71 22.39 -4.13
C ILE A 203 -9.19 22.03 -4.31
N GLN A 204 -9.99 22.97 -4.81
CA GLN A 204 -11.41 22.75 -5.13
C GLN A 204 -11.50 21.83 -6.36
N GLY A 205 -12.18 20.70 -6.20
CA GLY A 205 -12.17 19.56 -7.13
C GLY A 205 -12.44 18.21 -6.46
N SER A 206 -12.43 18.19 -5.13
CA SER A 206 -13.10 17.16 -4.32
C SER A 206 -14.34 17.77 -3.67
N GLU A 207 -15.44 17.92 -4.41
CA GLU A 207 -16.74 18.27 -3.83
C GLU A 207 -17.83 17.28 -4.28
N LYS A 208 -17.90 16.18 -3.52
CA LYS A 208 -19.08 15.53 -2.93
C LYS A 208 -18.54 14.26 -2.25
N SER A 209 -18.21 14.30 -0.97
CA SER A 209 -19.22 14.28 0.08
C SER A 209 -18.82 15.16 1.27
N SER A 210 -19.45 16.34 1.35
CA SER A 210 -19.54 17.08 2.60
C SER A 210 -20.63 16.44 3.46
N ALA A 211 -20.21 15.60 4.39
CA ALA A 211 -20.72 15.66 5.75
C ALA A 211 -19.50 15.73 6.66
N ARG A 212 -19.11 16.95 7.06
CA ARG A 212 -18.22 17.12 8.21
C ARG A 212 -19.09 17.08 9.47
N PRO A 213 -18.98 16.06 10.34
CA PRO A 213 -19.42 16.21 11.71
C PRO A 213 -18.36 17.03 12.46
N LYS A 214 -18.82 17.86 13.39
CA LYS A 214 -17.97 18.44 14.44
C LYS A 214 -17.44 17.31 15.34
N PRO A 215 -16.33 17.50 16.06
CA PRO A 215 -15.79 16.48 16.96
C PRO A 215 -16.68 16.35 18.21
N SER A 216 -17.68 15.48 18.11
CA SER A 216 -18.25 14.70 19.22
C SER A 216 -19.14 13.63 18.60
N ASP A 217 -18.52 12.49 18.28
CA ASP A 217 -19.07 11.14 18.42
C ASP A 217 -17.89 10.22 18.04
N SER A 218 -17.45 9.39 18.98
CA SER A 218 -16.44 8.37 18.75
C SER A 218 -16.78 7.62 17.47
N ILE A 219 -15.84 7.53 16.51
CA ILE A 219 -16.03 6.70 15.32
C ILE A 219 -16.34 5.28 15.81
N SER A 220 -17.55 4.83 15.51
CA SER A 220 -18.05 3.53 15.97
C SER A 220 -17.34 2.43 15.21
N PHE A 221 -16.63 1.56 15.93
CA PHE A 221 -15.97 0.42 15.32
C PHE A 221 -17.02 -0.53 14.74
N THR A 222 -18.00 -0.93 15.55
CA THR A 222 -19.04 -1.90 15.19
C THR A 222 -19.92 -1.42 14.03
N LYS A 223 -20.28 -0.13 13.97
CA LYS A 223 -21.20 0.40 12.95
C LYS A 223 -20.52 0.92 11.69
N SER A 224 -19.26 1.35 11.78
CA SER A 224 -18.58 2.03 10.64
C SER A 224 -17.35 1.27 10.15
N VAL A 225 -16.49 0.80 11.06
CA VAL A 225 -15.20 0.19 10.69
C VAL A 225 -15.35 -1.29 10.37
N ALA A 226 -16.03 -2.05 11.22
CA ALA A 226 -16.22 -3.50 11.06
C ALA A 226 -16.89 -3.86 9.71
N PRO A 227 -17.98 -3.20 9.26
CA PRO A 227 -18.57 -3.48 7.95
C PRO A 227 -17.62 -3.22 6.77
N LEU A 228 -16.76 -2.19 6.89
CA LEU A 228 -15.75 -1.89 5.88
C LEU A 228 -14.69 -2.99 5.82
N LEU A 229 -14.18 -3.44 6.97
CA LEU A 229 -13.19 -4.52 7.06
C LEU A 229 -13.77 -5.86 6.58
N VAL A 230 -15.03 -6.17 6.90
CA VAL A 230 -15.70 -7.38 6.42
C VAL A 230 -15.84 -7.38 4.90
N ARG A 231 -16.30 -6.27 4.32
CA ARG A 231 -16.47 -6.13 2.87
C ARG A 231 -15.15 -6.19 2.11
N ASN A 232 -14.06 -5.70 2.68
CA ASN A 232 -12.84 -5.45 1.92
C ASN A 232 -11.67 -6.39 2.27
N CYS A 233 -11.63 -6.92 3.49
CA CYS A 233 -10.46 -7.58 4.05
C CYS A 233 -10.73 -9.03 4.48
N ALA A 234 -11.94 -9.34 5.00
CA ALA A 234 -12.28 -10.65 5.58
C ALA A 234 -12.10 -11.83 4.62
N GLY A 235 -12.27 -11.61 3.30
CA GLY A 235 -12.06 -12.64 2.29
C GLY A 235 -10.64 -13.23 2.30
N CYS A 236 -9.63 -12.43 2.63
CA CYS A 236 -8.23 -12.84 2.66
C CYS A 236 -7.71 -13.03 4.10
N HIS A 237 -8.07 -12.15 5.02
CA HIS A 237 -7.52 -12.08 6.38
C HIS A 237 -8.38 -12.76 7.46
N ILE A 238 -9.47 -13.43 7.06
CA ILE A 238 -10.24 -14.31 7.93
C ILE A 238 -10.40 -15.67 7.25
N ARG A 239 -10.92 -15.69 6.01
CA ARG A 239 -11.26 -16.94 5.31
C ARG A 239 -10.07 -17.69 4.71
N GLN A 240 -9.02 -16.97 4.33
CA GLN A 240 -7.85 -17.54 3.64
C GLN A 240 -6.54 -17.39 4.44
N ASN A 241 -6.59 -16.73 5.61
CA ASN A 241 -5.46 -16.43 6.49
C ASN A 241 -4.19 -15.97 5.73
N ARG A 242 -4.34 -14.99 4.83
CA ARG A 242 -3.21 -14.47 4.03
C ARG A 242 -2.36 -13.50 4.84
N GLY A 243 -1.04 -13.58 4.67
CA GLY A 243 -0.08 -12.67 5.29
C GLY A 243 0.10 -12.86 6.79
N GLU A 244 -0.28 -14.04 7.33
CA GLU A 244 -0.24 -14.38 8.77
C GLU A 244 -0.86 -13.30 9.68
N TYR A 245 -1.77 -12.50 9.12
CA TYR A 245 -2.47 -11.41 9.78
C TYR A 245 -3.95 -11.76 9.83
N SER A 246 -4.50 -11.75 11.05
CA SER A 246 -5.88 -12.09 11.29
C SER A 246 -6.72 -10.86 11.60
N LEU A 247 -7.89 -10.79 10.95
CA LEU A 247 -8.96 -9.87 11.29
C LEU A 247 -10.15 -10.62 11.93
N ALA A 248 -9.91 -11.80 12.51
CA ALA A 248 -10.99 -12.65 13.00
C ALA A 248 -11.77 -12.03 14.17
N SER A 249 -11.11 -11.27 15.04
CA SER A 249 -11.69 -10.55 16.17
C SER A 249 -11.09 -9.14 16.30
N PHE A 250 -11.63 -8.33 17.22
CA PHE A 250 -11.05 -7.03 17.54
C PHE A 250 -9.68 -7.17 18.23
N SER A 251 -9.49 -8.15 19.09
CA SER A 251 -8.20 -8.41 19.74
C SER A 251 -7.11 -8.83 18.74
N GLU A 252 -7.44 -9.63 17.73
CA GLU A 252 -6.47 -10.17 16.76
C GLU A 252 -5.95 -9.13 15.75
N MET A 253 -6.70 -8.07 15.42
CA MET A 253 -6.26 -7.07 14.42
C MET A 253 -5.09 -6.19 14.88
N PHE A 254 -4.79 -6.16 16.18
CA PHE A 254 -3.62 -5.46 16.70
C PHE A 254 -2.35 -6.30 16.66
N THR A 255 -2.47 -7.59 16.31
CA THR A 255 -1.32 -8.46 16.16
C THR A 255 -0.55 -8.13 14.89
N SER A 256 0.78 -8.26 14.96
CA SER A 256 1.63 -8.12 13.78
C SER A 256 1.46 -9.33 12.87
N GLY A 257 1.23 -9.11 11.58
CA GLY A 257 1.26 -10.15 10.55
C GLY A 257 2.67 -10.57 10.14
N GLU A 258 2.79 -11.14 8.94
CA GLU A 258 4.04 -11.59 8.32
C GLU A 258 5.12 -10.48 8.21
N SER A 259 4.72 -9.20 8.18
CA SER A 259 5.65 -8.06 8.19
C SER A 259 6.39 -7.94 9.54
N GLY A 260 5.77 -8.35 10.64
CA GLY A 260 6.23 -8.12 12.00
C GLY A 260 6.17 -6.65 12.44
N GLU A 261 5.46 -5.81 11.69
CA GLU A 261 5.09 -4.44 12.08
C GLU A 261 3.70 -4.48 12.72
N ASP A 262 3.45 -3.63 13.71
CA ASP A 262 2.11 -3.49 14.28
C ASP A 262 1.16 -3.06 13.15
N ALA A 263 0.18 -3.91 12.85
CA ALA A 263 -0.77 -3.65 11.77
C ALA A 263 -1.55 -2.36 12.03
N ILE A 264 -1.93 -2.15 13.30
CA ILE A 264 -2.67 -0.98 13.77
C ILE A 264 -1.97 -0.46 15.03
N LYS A 265 -1.57 0.81 15.02
CA LYS A 265 -1.04 1.53 16.17
C LYS A 265 -2.06 2.57 16.64
N PRO A 266 -2.77 2.32 17.75
CA PRO A 266 -3.72 3.27 18.31
C PRO A 266 -3.12 4.67 18.47
N GLY A 267 -3.77 5.69 17.91
CA GLY A 267 -3.34 7.08 17.97
C GLY A 267 -2.23 7.47 16.99
N ALA A 268 -1.76 6.55 16.15
CA ALA A 268 -0.68 6.78 15.19
C ALA A 268 -1.00 6.13 13.83
N ALA A 269 -2.01 6.64 13.12
CA ALA A 269 -2.45 6.07 11.85
C ALA A 269 -1.32 6.01 10.81
N SER A 270 -0.47 7.03 10.72
CA SER A 270 0.63 7.00 9.74
C SER A 270 1.76 6.04 10.06
N ASP A 271 1.87 5.59 11.31
CA ASP A 271 2.84 4.58 11.72
C ASP A 271 2.21 3.17 11.72
N SER A 272 0.92 3.07 11.36
CA SER A 272 0.16 1.83 11.25
C SER A 272 0.33 1.24 9.85
N TYR A 273 0.81 0.00 9.78
CA TYR A 273 1.10 -0.66 8.50
C TYR A 273 -0.16 -0.86 7.64
N LEU A 274 -1.31 -1.11 8.28
CA LEU A 274 -2.60 -1.18 7.60
C LEU A 274 -2.89 0.09 6.79
N ILE A 275 -2.70 1.26 7.40
CA ILE A 275 -2.99 2.57 6.78
C ILE A 275 -2.05 2.80 5.59
N GLN A 276 -0.77 2.48 5.74
CA GLN A 276 0.21 2.62 4.65
C GLN A 276 -0.17 1.77 3.43
N LEU A 277 -0.63 0.53 3.63
CA LEU A 277 -1.02 -0.38 2.55
C LEU A 277 -2.32 0.03 1.86
N VAL A 278 -3.29 0.59 2.60
CA VAL A 278 -4.53 1.08 1.97
C VAL A 278 -4.34 2.41 1.27
N GLU A 279 -3.47 3.29 1.78
CA GLU A 279 -3.11 4.56 1.13
C GLU A 279 -2.28 4.34 -0.14
N SER A 280 -1.39 3.33 -0.15
CA SER A 280 -0.62 2.97 -1.34
C SER A 280 -1.45 2.20 -2.38
N GLY A 281 -2.66 1.76 -2.01
CA GLY A 281 -3.53 0.95 -2.86
C GLY A 281 -3.07 -0.49 -3.03
N GLU A 282 -2.08 -0.95 -2.26
CA GLU A 282 -1.62 -2.33 -2.22
C GLU A 282 -2.67 -3.27 -1.60
N MET A 283 -3.46 -2.76 -0.64
CA MET A 283 -4.55 -3.50 -0.01
C MET A 283 -5.89 -2.74 -0.09
N PRO A 284 -7.01 -3.42 -0.42
CA PRO A 284 -7.08 -4.80 -0.87
C PRO A 284 -6.73 -4.95 -2.37
N PRO A 285 -6.13 -6.09 -2.78
CA PRO A 285 -5.57 -6.26 -4.12
C PRO A 285 -6.60 -6.31 -5.25
N ARG A 286 -7.89 -6.49 -4.91
CA ARG A 286 -8.99 -6.56 -5.89
C ARG A 286 -9.67 -5.22 -6.13
N ARG A 287 -9.53 -4.26 -5.22
CA ARG A 287 -10.23 -2.97 -5.27
C ARG A 287 -9.56 -2.02 -4.29
N GLN A 288 -9.09 -0.87 -4.75
CA GLN A 288 -8.64 0.17 -3.83
C GLN A 288 -9.83 0.73 -3.05
N LEU A 289 -9.59 1.04 -1.77
CA LEU A 289 -10.57 1.76 -0.96
C LEU A 289 -10.79 3.16 -1.55
N SER A 290 -12.01 3.69 -1.44
CA SER A 290 -12.25 5.09 -1.77
C SER A 290 -11.52 6.01 -0.79
N ALA A 291 -11.35 7.28 -1.16
CA ALA A 291 -10.76 8.26 -0.25
C ALA A 291 -11.50 8.32 1.10
N ASP A 292 -12.84 8.32 1.06
CA ASP A 292 -13.69 8.31 2.27
C ASP A 292 -13.51 7.04 3.12
N GLU A 293 -13.30 5.88 2.49
CA GLU A 293 -13.05 4.60 3.18
C GLU A 293 -11.67 4.59 3.86
N VAL A 294 -10.65 5.15 3.19
CA VAL A 294 -9.31 5.33 3.78
C VAL A 294 -9.36 6.34 4.92
N GLU A 295 -10.03 7.47 4.73
CA GLU A 295 -10.18 8.50 5.76
C GLU A 295 -10.90 7.97 7.00
N LEU A 296 -11.94 7.15 6.84
CA LEU A 296 -12.65 6.50 7.94
C LEU A 296 -11.71 5.62 8.78
N LEU A 297 -10.89 4.78 8.12
CA LEU A 297 -9.91 3.94 8.79
C LEU A 297 -8.85 4.78 9.51
N THR A 298 -8.27 5.75 8.80
CA THR A 298 -7.23 6.64 9.34
C THR A 298 -7.74 7.39 10.57
N ALA A 299 -8.93 7.99 10.48
CA ALA A 299 -9.53 8.74 11.58
C ALA A 299 -9.86 7.86 12.79
N TRP A 300 -10.33 6.62 12.57
CA TRP A 300 -10.56 5.67 13.67
C TRP A 300 -9.27 5.27 14.37
N VAL A 301 -8.20 5.00 13.63
CA VAL A 301 -6.89 4.67 14.21
C VAL A 301 -6.33 5.86 14.99
N ASP A 302 -6.36 7.07 14.43
CA ASP A 302 -5.92 8.30 15.11
C ASP A 302 -6.75 8.62 16.36
N ALA A 303 -8.03 8.24 16.38
CA ALA A 303 -8.89 8.36 17.57
C ALA A 303 -8.59 7.32 18.67
N GLY A 304 -7.53 6.52 18.50
CA GLY A 304 -7.09 5.50 19.45
C GLY A 304 -7.66 4.11 19.16
N ALA A 305 -8.14 3.86 17.94
CA ALA A 305 -8.61 2.56 17.47
C ALA A 305 -9.56 1.87 18.47
N LYS A 306 -10.55 2.60 19.00
CA LYS A 306 -11.40 2.13 20.11
C LYS A 306 -12.45 1.12 19.66
N TYR A 307 -12.74 0.15 20.52
CA TYR A 307 -13.89 -0.73 20.41
C TYR A 307 -15.13 -0.14 21.10
N ASP A 308 -16.30 -0.37 20.53
CA ASP A 308 -17.59 0.06 21.07
C ASP A 308 -18.65 -1.05 21.10
N GLY A 309 -18.24 -2.31 20.96
CA GLY A 309 -19.11 -3.49 21.09
C GLY A 309 -19.14 -4.06 22.51
N GLU A 310 -19.94 -5.12 22.70
CA GLU A 310 -20.14 -5.75 24.01
C GLU A 310 -18.99 -6.68 24.40
N ASP A 311 -18.40 -7.42 23.43
CA ASP A 311 -17.27 -8.33 23.63
C ASP A 311 -16.22 -8.15 22.52
N GLU A 312 -14.96 -7.90 22.88
CA GLU A 312 -13.84 -7.70 21.93
C GLU A 312 -13.40 -8.99 21.22
N ASP A 313 -13.78 -10.15 21.76
CA ASP A 313 -13.48 -11.45 21.18
C ASP A 313 -14.58 -11.94 20.24
N ASP A 314 -15.67 -11.17 20.08
CA ASP A 314 -16.66 -11.43 19.05
C ASP A 314 -16.00 -11.42 17.66
N THR A 315 -16.45 -12.36 16.82
CA THR A 315 -15.88 -12.45 15.48
C THR A 315 -16.24 -11.21 14.65
N LEU A 316 -15.31 -10.71 13.84
CA LEU A 316 -15.57 -9.55 13.00
C LEU A 316 -16.73 -9.80 12.02
N LEU A 317 -16.97 -11.05 11.63
CA LEU A 317 -18.11 -11.47 10.81
C LEU A 317 -19.45 -11.40 11.56
N SER A 318 -19.48 -11.64 12.87
CA SER A 318 -20.72 -11.52 13.68
C SER A 318 -21.07 -10.06 13.98
N LEU A 319 -20.09 -9.15 14.00
CA LEU A 319 -20.31 -7.72 14.22
C LEU A 319 -20.89 -6.99 13.00
N ALA A 320 -20.79 -7.58 11.80
CA ALA A 320 -21.33 -6.99 10.57
C ALA A 320 -22.03 -8.06 9.69
N PRO A 321 -23.15 -8.64 10.15
CA PRO A 321 -23.82 -9.74 9.47
C PRO A 321 -24.42 -9.35 8.11
N ASP A 322 -24.77 -8.06 7.94
CA ASP A 322 -25.33 -7.51 6.71
C ASP A 322 -24.25 -7.04 5.71
N ALA A 323 -22.99 -7.01 6.11
CA ALA A 323 -21.87 -6.67 5.23
C ALA A 323 -21.49 -7.91 4.41
N GLU A 324 -22.08 -8.08 3.23
CA GLU A 324 -21.74 -9.23 2.36
C GLU A 324 -20.26 -9.19 1.96
N PRO A 325 -19.44 -10.21 2.29
CA PRO A 325 -18.09 -10.31 1.74
C PRO A 325 -18.19 -10.50 0.22
N PRO A 326 -17.21 -10.01 -0.57
CA PRO A 326 -17.29 -10.03 -2.02
C PRO A 326 -17.51 -11.47 -2.49
N ARG A 327 -18.66 -11.70 -3.14
CA ARG A 327 -19.02 -13.02 -3.69
C ARG A 327 -17.91 -13.41 -4.68
N GLY A 328 -17.19 -14.48 -4.36
CA GLY A 328 -16.25 -15.10 -5.29
C GLY A 328 -16.98 -15.38 -6.59
N GLY A 329 -16.44 -14.89 -7.71
CA GLY A 329 -17.04 -15.01 -9.02
C GLY A 329 -17.46 -16.46 -9.30
N ARG A 330 -18.75 -16.68 -9.46
CA ARG A 330 -19.34 -17.95 -9.85
C ARG A 330 -19.02 -18.16 -11.33
N GLN A 331 -18.02 -18.99 -11.63
CA GLN A 331 -17.87 -19.52 -12.99
C GLN A 331 -19.07 -20.42 -13.30
N GLY A 332 -19.68 -20.17 -14.46
CA GLY A 332 -20.63 -21.03 -15.20
C GLY A 332 -21.44 -22.06 -14.42
N GLY A 333 -22.62 -21.67 -13.93
CA GLY A 333 -23.67 -22.62 -13.60
C GLY A 333 -24.51 -22.93 -14.84
N GLY A 334 -24.25 -24.06 -15.50
CA GLY A 334 -25.22 -24.68 -16.42
C GLY A 334 -26.54 -24.99 -15.70
N PRO A 335 -27.65 -25.20 -16.44
CA PRO A 335 -28.97 -25.34 -15.84
C PRO A 335 -29.00 -26.53 -14.88
N GLN A 336 -29.38 -26.24 -13.64
CA GLN A 336 -29.54 -27.17 -12.55
C GLN A 336 -30.66 -28.16 -12.93
N GLN A 337 -30.31 -29.40 -13.27
CA GLN A 337 -31.30 -30.46 -13.40
C GLN A 337 -31.85 -30.74 -12.00
N GLY A 338 -33.14 -30.50 -11.82
CA GLY A 338 -33.86 -30.84 -10.60
C GLY A 338 -33.84 -32.34 -10.31
N PRO A 339 -34.20 -32.75 -9.09
CA PRO A 339 -34.19 -34.15 -8.69
C PRO A 339 -35.13 -34.97 -9.60
N PRO A 340 -34.79 -36.23 -9.92
CA PRO A 340 -35.59 -37.06 -10.81
C PRO A 340 -36.97 -37.34 -10.20
N ASP A 341 -38.01 -36.93 -10.92
CA ASP A 341 -39.40 -37.25 -10.62
C ASP A 341 -39.60 -38.77 -10.76
N LEU A 342 -39.83 -39.45 -9.64
CA LEU A 342 -40.08 -40.90 -9.56
C LEU A 342 -41.53 -41.28 -9.89
N ARG A 343 -42.30 -40.43 -10.57
CA ARG A 343 -43.70 -40.72 -10.95
C ARG A 343 -43.89 -40.87 -12.45
N ASN A 344 -43.31 -41.92 -13.05
CA ASN A 344 -43.94 -42.61 -14.17
C ASN A 344 -43.19 -43.90 -14.56
N ARG A 345 -43.55 -45.02 -13.93
CA ARG A 345 -43.31 -46.35 -14.52
C ARG A 345 -44.59 -46.80 -15.23
N ARG A 346 -44.63 -46.69 -16.55
CA ARG A 346 -45.54 -47.49 -17.37
C ARG A 346 -44.90 -48.86 -17.63
N PRO A 347 -45.67 -49.96 -17.61
CA PRO A 347 -45.16 -51.30 -17.85
C PRO A 347 -44.83 -51.49 -19.33
N ARG A 348 -43.64 -52.03 -19.64
CA ARG A 348 -43.34 -52.56 -20.97
C ARG A 348 -44.09 -53.88 -21.15
N ARG A 349 -44.97 -53.92 -22.15
CA ARG A 349 -45.43 -55.15 -22.80
C ARG A 349 -44.30 -55.66 -23.70
N GLY A 350 -44.11 -56.98 -23.69
CA GLY A 350 -43.14 -57.74 -24.48
C GLY A 350 -43.01 -59.11 -23.86
#